data_AF-A0A918KCL5-F1
#
_entry.id   AF-A0A918KCL5-F1
#
_cell.length_a   1.000
_cell.length_b   1.000
_cell.length_c   1.000
_cell.angle_alpha   90.00
_cell.angle_beta   90.00
_cell.angle_gamma   90.00
#
_symmetry.space_group_name_H-M   'P 1'
#
loop_
_entity.id
_entity.type
_entity.pdbx_description
1 polymer ?
#
loop_
_entity_poly.entity_id
_entity_poly.type
_entity_poly.pdbx_seq_one_letter_code
_entity_poly.pdbx_strand_id
1 'polypeptide(L)' 'MRDLPQTRLYSQPDAFGLALGTVDGDPGCKPLRHVMVCSKALWFDITDDLPLSDNTAPSD' A
#
# COMPACT_ATOMS: atom_id res chain seq x y z
N MET A 1 23.82 11.03 2.42
CA MET A 1 22.98 9.84 2.66
C MET A 1 21.70 10.37 3.28
N ARG A 2 20.64 10.57 2.48
CA ARG A 2 19.38 11.16 2.98
C ARG A 2 18.57 10.02 3.58
N ASP A 3 18.16 10.16 4.83
CA ASP A 3 17.17 9.29 5.46
C ASP A 3 15.88 9.38 4.64
N LEU A 4 15.67 8.40 3.76
CA LEU A 4 14.38 8.22 3.11
C LEU A 4 13.39 7.85 4.22
N PRO A 5 12.21 8.48 4.28
CA PRO A 5 11.19 8.11 5.26
C PRO A 5 10.82 6.64 5.01
N GLN A 6 11.35 5.76 5.84
CA GLN A 6 11.01 4.35 5.80
C GLN A 6 9.50 4.25 6.01
N THR A 7 8.81 3.60 5.07
CA THR A 7 7.38 3.31 5.12
C THR A 7 7.04 2.82 6.52
N ARG A 8 6.42 3.69 7.33
CA ARG A 8 6.22 3.42 8.75
C ARG A 8 5.21 2.28 8.91
N LEU A 9 5.69 1.08 9.24
CA LEU A 9 4.88 -0.02 9.79
C LEU A 9 4.79 0.03 11.33
N TYR A 10 5.31 1.12 11.93
CA TYR A 10 5.65 1.21 13.36
C TYR A 10 4.47 1.16 14.35
N SER A 11 3.22 1.09 13.90
CA SER A 11 2.06 0.91 14.80
C SER A 11 1.82 -0.57 15.19
N GLN A 12 2.46 -1.53 14.52
CA GLN A 12 2.33 -2.96 14.79
C GLN A 12 3.72 -3.61 14.85
N PRO A 13 4.36 -3.68 16.04
CA PRO A 13 5.75 -4.18 16.17
C PRO A 13 5.90 -5.67 15.80
N ASP A 14 4.80 -6.43 15.82
CA ASP A 14 4.78 -7.85 15.45
C ASP A 14 4.37 -8.10 13.99
N ALA A 15 4.16 -7.03 13.20
CA ALA A 15 3.75 -7.13 11.80
C ALA A 15 4.91 -6.80 10.86
N PHE A 16 5.05 -7.62 9.81
CA PHE A 16 6.02 -7.40 8.74
C PHE A 16 5.29 -7.15 7.42
N GLY A 17 5.70 -6.09 6.71
CA GLY A 17 5.26 -5.83 5.35
C GLY A 17 6.13 -6.60 4.36
N LEU A 18 5.52 -7.53 3.63
CA LEU A 18 6.16 -8.22 2.51
C LEU A 18 5.47 -7.81 1.22
N ALA A 19 6.24 -7.30 0.26
CA ALA A 19 5.71 -7.01 -1.06
C ALA A 19 5.35 -8.34 -1.75
N LEU A 20 4.09 -8.48 -2.17
CA LEU A 20 3.69 -9.60 -3.01
C LEU A 20 4.30 -9.37 -4.41
N GLY A 21 5.16 -10.28 -4.83
CA GLY A 21 5.69 -10.30 -6.19
C GLY A 21 4.66 -10.84 -7.18
N THR A 22 5.12 -11.22 -8.36
CA THR A 22 4.29 -11.99 -9.30
C THR A 22 3.97 -13.35 -8.70
N VAL A 23 2.69 -13.70 -8.71
CA VAL A 23 2.20 -15.01 -8.25
C VAL A 23 1.49 -15.72 -9.40
N ASP A 24 1.67 -17.04 -9.47
CA ASP A 24 0.89 -17.89 -10.37
C ASP A 24 -0.41 -18.30 -9.67
N GLY A 25 -1.54 -17.91 -10.24
CA GLY A 25 -2.87 -18.26 -9.70
C GLY A 25 -3.42 -17.24 -8.69
N ASP A 26 -4.44 -17.67 -7.93
CA ASP A 26 -5.12 -16.83 -6.94
C ASP A 26 -4.29 -16.75 -5.64
N PRO A 27 -3.85 -15.56 -5.20
CA PRO A 27 -3.12 -15.42 -3.93
C PRO A 27 -3.97 -15.73 -2.69
N GLY A 28 -5.29 -15.90 -2.82
CA GLY A 28 -6.18 -16.24 -1.71
C GLY A 28 -6.48 -15.07 -0.79
N CYS A 29 -6.09 -13.86 -1.17
CA CYS A 29 -6.38 -12.62 -0.46
C CYS A 29 -6.77 -11.51 -1.44
N LYS A 30 -7.52 -10.53 -0.95
CA LYS A 30 -7.93 -9.36 -1.74
C LYS A 30 -7.17 -8.11 -1.29
N PRO A 31 -6.95 -7.14 -2.19
CA PRO A 31 -6.46 -5.82 -1.80
C PRO A 31 -7.40 -5.18 -0.79
N LEU A 32 -6.84 -4.48 0.21
CA LEU A 32 -7.60 -3.81 1.26
C LEU A 32 -7.63 -2.28 1.09
N ARG A 33 -6.71 -1.71 0.31
CA ARG A 33 -6.51 -0.26 0.16
C ARG A 33 -5.60 0.03 -1.03
N HIS A 34 -5.81 1.18 -1.67
CA HIS A 34 -4.85 1.78 -2.59
C HIS A 34 -3.93 2.75 -1.83
N VAL A 35 -2.65 2.43 -1.73
CA VAL A 35 -1.63 3.28 -1.10
C VAL A 35 -0.82 3.98 -2.20
N MET A 36 -0.28 5.17 -1.91
CA MET A 36 0.51 6.00 -2.84
C MET A 36 -0.31 6.58 -4.01
N VAL A 37 -1.62 6.78 -3.81
CA VAL A 37 -2.50 7.21 -4.90
C VAL A 37 -2.17 8.61 -5.41
N CYS A 38 -1.60 9.48 -4.56
CA CYS A 38 -1.12 10.81 -4.95
C CYS A 38 0.13 10.79 -5.85
N SER A 39 0.86 9.67 -5.90
CA SER A 39 2.00 9.48 -6.80
C SER A 39 1.61 8.75 -8.09
N LYS A 40 0.34 8.32 -8.24
CA LYS A 40 -0.17 7.88 -9.54
C LYS A 40 -0.38 9.08 -10.45
N ALA A 41 -0.48 8.81 -11.74
CA ALA A 41 -0.78 9.85 -12.71
C ALA A 41 -2.23 10.36 -12.52
N LEU A 42 -2.39 11.69 -12.44
CA LEU A 42 -3.66 12.39 -12.13
C LEU A 42 -4.79 12.16 -13.13
N TRP A 43 -4.51 11.53 -14.27
CA TRP A 43 -5.49 11.29 -15.33
C TRP A 43 -6.29 9.99 -15.16
N PHE A 44 -5.99 9.17 -14.15
CA PHE A 44 -6.68 7.90 -13.92
C PHE A 44 -7.45 7.92 -12.60
N ASP A 45 -8.77 7.77 -12.72
CA ASP A 45 -9.67 7.61 -11.58
C ASP A 45 -9.66 6.15 -11.08
N ILE A 46 -9.55 5.96 -9.76
CA ILE A 46 -9.74 4.64 -9.15
C ILE A 46 -11.24 4.33 -9.18
N THR A 47 -11.57 3.16 -9.71
CA THR A 47 -12.94 2.79 -10.04
C THR A 47 -13.61 1.89 -9.01
N ASP A 48 -12.89 1.49 -7.96
CA ASP A 48 -13.44 0.75 -6.83
C ASP A 48 -13.62 1.65 -5.59
N ASP A 49 -14.34 1.13 -4.60
CA ASP A 49 -14.65 1.84 -3.36
C ASP A 49 -13.63 1.55 -2.25
N LEU A 50 -12.44 1.02 -2.59
CA LEU A 50 -11.44 0.74 -1.56
C LEU A 50 -10.88 2.05 -0.98
N PRO A 51 -10.52 2.05 0.32
CA PRO A 51 -9.89 3.20 0.94
C PRO A 51 -8.66 3.67 0.16
N LEU A 52 -8.48 4.99 0.11
CA LEU A 52 -7.38 5.68 -0.56
C LEU A 52 -6.43 6.26 0.50
N SER A 53 -5.11 6.13 0.34
CA SER A 53 -4.13 6.87 1.15
C SER A 53 -3.02 7.50 0.31
N ASP A 54 -2.74 8.76 0.61
CA ASP A 54 -1.89 9.63 -0.22
C ASP A 54 -0.40 9.25 -0.19
N ASN A 55 0.12 8.86 1.00
CA ASN A 55 1.52 8.43 1.17
C ASN A 55 1.78 7.71 2.51
N THR A 56 0.73 7.21 3.16
CA THR A 56 0.84 6.57 4.47
C THR A 56 0.51 5.09 4.34
N ALA A 57 1.35 4.26 4.95
CA ALA A 57 1.00 2.88 5.22
C ALA A 57 -0.34 2.85 5.96
N PRO A 58 -1.16 1.80 5.78
CA PRO A 58 -2.41 1.67 6.51
C PRO A 58 -2.12 1.79 8.01
N SER A 59 -2.70 2.80 8.66
CA SER A 59 -2.88 2.78 10.10
C SER A 59 -4.19 2.03 10.36
N ASP A 60 -4.09 0.82 10.92
CA ASP A 60 -5.18 0.26 11.72
C ASP A 60 -5.32 1.09 13.01
#